data_AF-A0A177U7K9-F1
#
_entry.id   AF-A0A177U7K9-F1
#
_cell.length_a   1.000
_cell.length_b   1.000
_cell.length_c   1.000
_cell.angle_alpha   90.00
_cell.angle_beta   90.00
_cell.angle_gamma   90.00
#
_symmetry.space_group_name_H-M   'P 1'
#
loop_
_entity.id
_entity.type
_entity.pdbx_description
1 polymer ?
#
loop_
_entity_poly.entity_id
_entity_poly.type
_entity_poly.pdbx_seq_one_letter_code
_entity_poly.pdbx_strand_id
1 'polypeptide(L)'
;MPFAFTPGLCPSLGCGSVLNDWDSAKRHWPRKHNRAHPYITHQGQRAPRPLLEAWQRLPSTLPTFKKGIKTLDLAYDKHLQQQAFPFLSKDILNSFNTAPWWPQVKSDLNHKDNSDTALISSATSIPLDHGSALEVDRSLFYSTQADLPADVASTLSAALDIRPSSTFGIKDCEYSIDANTASYGHPASGGKPDISMAITPAGHITEVHEDGVMDSSILIQLLGEKIIFMWPPIASNLFFASKYHRGDASWLFEAIKHFEQGKMVHLTPGCKIHLPLGTFHAVLALTPSCLAGYRVHQPLDLISIPRLLKWDIETSIALHHDQDLLNEVLNEHENLLKLWLADRASSVQASKQDLLTIKTLWQQDLRPQLNSRIIELSRPAKRLRQH
;
A
#
# COMPACT_ATOMS: atom_id res chain seq x y z
N MET A 1 -14.94 26.93 -12.83
CA MET A 1 -16.18 27.31 -12.13
C MET A 1 -17.21 26.20 -12.35
N PRO A 2 -17.91 25.70 -11.33
CA PRO A 2 -18.96 24.69 -11.54
C PRO A 2 -20.13 25.32 -12.31
N PHE A 3 -20.65 24.63 -13.32
CA PHE A 3 -21.86 25.05 -14.01
C PHE A 3 -23.07 24.61 -13.16
N ALA A 4 -23.75 25.56 -12.54
CA ALA A 4 -25.05 25.31 -11.95
C ALA A 4 -26.09 25.30 -13.06
N PHE A 5 -26.88 24.22 -13.19
CA PHE A 5 -28.06 24.26 -14.03
C PHE A 5 -29.01 25.33 -13.46
N THR A 6 -29.26 26.38 -14.22
CA THR A 6 -30.21 27.42 -13.84
C THR A 6 -31.58 27.04 -14.38
N PRO A 7 -32.59 26.82 -13.51
CA PRO A 7 -33.97 26.61 -13.96
C PRO A 7 -34.45 27.76 -14.84
N GLY A 8 -35.18 27.45 -15.89
CA GLY A 8 -35.62 28.49 -16.83
C GLY A 8 -36.21 27.96 -18.11
N LEU A 9 -36.52 28.88 -19.02
CA LEU A 9 -37.06 28.53 -20.34
C LEU A 9 -36.01 27.81 -21.18
N CYS A 10 -36.49 26.85 -21.96
CA CYS A 10 -35.71 26.18 -22.98
C CYS A 10 -35.11 27.20 -23.95
N PRO A 11 -33.78 27.27 -24.12
CA PRO A 11 -33.14 28.28 -24.96
C PRO A 11 -33.33 28.05 -26.47
N SER A 12 -33.99 26.96 -26.89
CA SER A 12 -34.33 26.78 -28.29
C SER A 12 -35.44 27.75 -28.67
N LEU A 13 -35.17 28.61 -29.67
CA LEU A 13 -36.15 29.56 -30.21
C LEU A 13 -37.49 28.85 -30.50
N GLY A 14 -38.58 29.40 -29.98
CA GLY A 14 -39.94 28.92 -30.21
C GLY A 14 -40.39 27.73 -29.34
N CYS A 15 -39.58 27.21 -28.42
CA CYS A 15 -39.97 26.06 -27.61
C CYS A 15 -40.92 26.37 -26.45
N GLY A 16 -40.66 27.47 -25.73
CA GLY A 16 -41.49 27.95 -24.62
C GLY A 16 -41.59 27.06 -23.38
N SER A 17 -40.96 25.89 -23.35
CA SER A 17 -41.03 24.97 -22.21
C SER A 17 -40.12 25.41 -21.07
N VAL A 18 -40.60 25.31 -19.82
CA VAL A 18 -39.80 25.56 -18.61
C VAL A 18 -39.09 24.28 -18.17
N LEU A 19 -37.82 24.39 -17.81
CA LEU A 19 -36.96 23.31 -17.33
C LEU A 19 -36.60 23.60 -15.88
N ASN A 20 -37.11 22.79 -14.98
CA ASN A 20 -36.98 23.01 -13.54
C ASN A 20 -35.70 22.39 -12.96
N ASP A 21 -35.19 21.35 -13.61
CA ASP A 21 -34.00 20.62 -13.21
C ASP A 21 -33.29 19.97 -14.41
N TRP A 22 -32.09 19.45 -14.19
CA TRP A 22 -31.27 18.83 -15.22
C TRP A 22 -31.93 17.59 -15.88
N ASP A 23 -32.68 16.81 -15.11
CA ASP A 23 -33.34 15.61 -15.62
C ASP A 23 -34.52 15.95 -16.53
N SER A 24 -35.25 17.02 -16.21
CA SER A 24 -36.29 17.60 -17.06
C SER A 24 -35.70 18.08 -18.39
N ALA A 25 -34.53 18.72 -18.36
CA ALA A 25 -33.82 19.21 -19.53
C ALA A 25 -33.31 18.07 -20.43
N LYS A 26 -32.69 17.04 -19.84
CA LYS A 26 -32.22 15.84 -20.55
C LYS A 26 -33.35 15.11 -21.28
N ARG A 27 -34.51 14.95 -20.64
CA ARG A 27 -35.67 14.28 -21.25
C ARG A 27 -36.35 15.14 -22.30
N HIS A 28 -36.34 16.46 -22.11
CA HIS A 28 -37.01 17.41 -23.00
C HIS A 28 -36.37 17.43 -24.39
N TRP A 29 -35.04 17.46 -24.49
CA TRP A 29 -34.38 17.76 -25.77
C TRP A 29 -34.58 16.74 -26.88
N PRO A 30 -34.35 15.43 -26.62
CA PRO A 30 -34.61 14.41 -27.61
C PRO A 30 -36.08 14.42 -28.05
N ARG A 31 -37.00 14.71 -27.12
CA ARG A 31 -38.45 14.68 -27.36
C ARG A 31 -38.98 15.89 -28.15
N LYS A 32 -38.42 17.08 -27.93
CA LYS A 32 -38.97 18.34 -28.48
C LYS A 32 -38.13 18.93 -29.60
N HIS A 33 -36.85 18.59 -29.67
CA HIS A 33 -35.93 19.16 -30.65
C HIS A 33 -35.30 18.12 -31.58
N ASN A 34 -35.65 16.85 -31.40
CA ASN A 34 -35.09 15.70 -32.13
C ASN A 34 -33.54 15.73 -32.19
N ARG A 35 -32.92 16.24 -31.13
CA ARG A 35 -31.48 16.38 -30.98
C ARG A 35 -31.09 16.16 -29.53
N ALA A 36 -29.85 15.72 -29.34
CA ALA A 36 -29.20 15.73 -28.06
C ALA A 36 -29.29 17.14 -27.43
N HIS A 37 -29.50 17.20 -26.11
CA HIS A 37 -29.39 18.44 -25.36
C HIS A 37 -28.05 19.12 -25.69
N PRO A 38 -27.99 20.42 -26.02
CA PRO A 38 -26.77 21.10 -26.49
C PRO A 38 -25.67 21.10 -25.43
N TYR A 39 -26.01 20.81 -24.18
CA TYR A 39 -25.07 20.57 -23.09
C TYR A 39 -24.57 19.11 -23.04
N ILE A 40 -24.75 18.32 -24.11
CA ILE A 40 -24.22 16.94 -24.21
C ILE A 40 -22.82 16.92 -24.84
N THR A 41 -22.44 17.93 -25.62
CA THR A 41 -21.11 17.97 -26.28
C THR A 41 -20.03 18.67 -25.45
N HIS A 42 -20.38 19.24 -24.30
CA HIS A 42 -19.41 19.53 -23.24
C HIS A 42 -19.86 18.82 -21.96
N GLN A 43 -19.16 17.72 -21.67
CA GLN A 43 -18.62 17.43 -20.35
C GLN A 43 -19.16 18.39 -19.28
N GLY A 44 -20.13 17.94 -18.48
CA GLY A 44 -20.08 18.35 -17.08
C GLY A 44 -18.68 18.00 -16.64
N GLN A 45 -17.80 18.99 -16.48
CA GLN A 45 -16.42 18.74 -16.11
C GLN A 45 -16.50 17.96 -14.80
N ARG A 46 -16.34 16.63 -14.89
CA ARG A 46 -16.10 15.80 -13.72
C ARG A 46 -14.96 16.52 -13.02
N ALA A 47 -15.09 16.73 -11.71
CA ALA A 47 -14.00 17.29 -10.93
C ALA A 47 -12.70 16.62 -11.38
N PRO A 48 -11.63 17.37 -11.67
CA PRO A 48 -10.43 16.84 -12.27
C PRO A 48 -10.03 15.54 -11.58
N ARG A 49 -9.81 14.48 -12.35
CA ARG A 49 -9.41 13.17 -11.81
C ARG A 49 -7.97 12.90 -12.25
N PRO A 50 -6.97 13.73 -11.86
CA PRO A 50 -5.63 13.69 -12.43
C PRO A 50 -4.95 12.34 -12.28
N LEU A 51 -5.21 11.59 -11.20
CA LEU A 51 -4.62 10.27 -10.98
C LEU A 51 -5.27 9.20 -11.85
N LEU A 52 -6.58 9.29 -12.10
CA LEU A 52 -7.28 8.44 -13.05
C LEU A 52 -6.81 8.73 -14.48
N GLU A 53 -6.70 10.02 -14.83
CA GLU A 53 -6.20 10.46 -16.13
C GLU A 53 -4.75 10.02 -16.36
N ALA A 54 -3.89 10.10 -15.33
CA ALA A 54 -2.52 9.60 -15.38
C ALA A 54 -2.50 8.08 -15.60
N TRP A 55 -3.32 7.31 -14.88
CA TRP A 55 -3.43 5.87 -15.08
C TRP A 55 -3.94 5.50 -16.47
N GLN A 56 -4.90 6.25 -17.01
CA GLN A 56 -5.45 6.02 -18.35
C GLN A 56 -4.44 6.26 -19.48
N ARG A 57 -3.34 6.97 -19.22
CA ARG A 57 -2.23 7.13 -20.18
C ARG A 57 -1.31 5.92 -20.24
N LEU A 58 -1.41 4.99 -19.29
CA LEU A 58 -0.65 3.74 -19.34
C LEU A 58 -1.08 2.89 -20.55
N PRO A 59 -0.20 2.01 -21.07
CA PRO A 59 -0.56 1.07 -22.11
C PRO A 59 -1.77 0.21 -21.69
N SER A 60 -2.80 0.21 -22.54
CA SER A 60 -4.02 -0.57 -22.28
C SER A 60 -3.80 -2.09 -22.35
N THR A 61 -2.63 -2.52 -22.83
CA THR A 61 -2.16 -3.91 -22.87
C THR A 61 -1.73 -4.43 -21.50
N LEU A 62 -1.54 -3.57 -20.49
CA LEU A 62 -1.16 -4.00 -19.15
C LEU A 62 -2.28 -4.84 -18.50
N PRO A 63 -1.99 -6.02 -17.92
CA PRO A 63 -3.02 -6.90 -17.32
C PRO A 63 -3.88 -6.23 -16.25
N THR A 64 -3.29 -5.30 -15.51
CA THR A 64 -3.90 -4.54 -14.41
C THR A 64 -4.58 -3.25 -14.86
N PHE A 65 -4.50 -2.87 -16.14
CA PHE A 65 -4.99 -1.57 -16.63
C PHE A 65 -6.46 -1.32 -16.27
N LYS A 66 -7.33 -2.27 -16.61
CA LYS A 66 -8.78 -2.20 -16.29
C LYS A 66 -9.04 -2.19 -14.78
N LYS A 67 -8.25 -2.97 -14.02
CA LYS A 67 -8.36 -3.04 -12.57
C LYS A 67 -8.04 -1.67 -11.95
N GLY A 68 -6.95 -1.04 -12.35
CA GLY A 68 -6.57 0.28 -11.85
C GLY A 68 -7.53 1.41 -12.24
N ILE A 69 -8.10 1.40 -13.46
CA ILE A 69 -9.18 2.33 -13.82
C ILE A 69 -10.34 2.19 -12.84
N LYS A 70 -10.81 0.96 -12.61
CA LYS A 70 -11.92 0.69 -11.70
C LYS A 70 -11.60 1.06 -10.25
N THR A 71 -10.38 0.79 -9.78
CA THR A 71 -9.89 1.19 -8.45
C THR A 71 -9.99 2.70 -8.29
N LEU A 72 -9.44 3.46 -9.23
CA LEU A 72 -9.36 4.91 -9.14
C LEU A 72 -10.73 5.55 -9.30
N ASP A 73 -11.57 5.08 -10.23
CA ASP A 73 -12.96 5.54 -10.34
C ASP A 73 -13.71 5.36 -9.03
N LEU A 74 -13.62 4.16 -8.42
CA LEU A 74 -14.26 3.87 -7.15
C LEU A 74 -13.71 4.75 -6.01
N ALA A 75 -12.40 4.99 -5.97
CA ALA A 75 -11.78 5.87 -4.98
C ALA A 75 -12.23 7.33 -5.11
N TYR A 76 -12.36 7.84 -6.34
CA TYR A 76 -12.89 9.17 -6.61
C TYR A 76 -14.36 9.30 -6.19
N ASP A 77 -15.16 8.27 -6.44
CA ASP A 77 -16.58 8.20 -6.05
C ASP A 77 -16.73 8.07 -4.52
N LYS A 78 -15.76 7.45 -3.84
CA LYS A 78 -15.64 7.40 -2.38
C LYS A 78 -14.95 8.61 -1.77
N HIS A 79 -14.56 9.58 -2.59
CA HIS A 79 -13.96 10.83 -2.14
C HIS A 79 -12.65 10.67 -1.35
N LEU A 80 -11.89 9.59 -1.57
CA LEU A 80 -10.66 9.30 -0.84
C LEU A 80 -9.54 10.35 -1.07
N GLN A 81 -9.66 11.16 -2.12
CA GLN A 81 -8.74 12.23 -2.51
C GLN A 81 -8.94 13.56 -1.76
N GLN A 82 -10.05 13.73 -1.03
CA GLN A 82 -10.48 15.07 -0.60
C GLN A 82 -9.69 15.65 0.58
N GLN A 83 -8.84 14.86 1.23
CA GLN A 83 -8.08 15.30 2.40
C GLN A 83 -6.65 15.65 2.02
N ALA A 84 -6.21 16.85 2.42
CA ALA A 84 -4.80 17.20 2.39
C ALA A 84 -4.01 16.18 3.21
N PHE A 85 -2.96 15.61 2.61
CA PHE A 85 -2.13 14.64 3.29
C PHE A 85 -0.93 15.31 3.98
N PRO A 86 -0.69 15.05 5.28
CA PRO A 86 0.43 15.63 6.00
C PRO A 86 1.73 14.88 5.68
N PHE A 87 2.36 15.25 4.57
CA PHE A 87 3.70 14.75 4.23
C PHE A 87 4.72 15.21 5.28
N LEU A 88 5.63 14.32 5.67
CA LEU A 88 6.78 14.66 6.52
C LEU A 88 7.79 15.53 5.75
N SER A 89 7.91 15.26 4.45
CA SER A 89 8.70 16.02 3.49
C SER A 89 8.15 15.80 2.07
N LYS A 90 8.43 16.75 1.19
CA LYS A 90 8.30 16.60 -0.28
C LYS A 90 9.63 16.86 -1.00
N ASP A 91 10.70 17.08 -0.25
CA ASP A 91 12.04 17.27 -0.74
C ASP A 91 12.88 16.02 -0.41
N ILE A 92 13.46 15.42 -1.44
CA ILE A 92 14.30 14.23 -1.32
C ILE A 92 15.57 14.53 -0.50
N LEU A 93 16.05 15.78 -0.52
CA LEU A 93 17.23 16.21 0.21
C LEU A 93 17.02 16.29 1.72
N ASN A 94 15.78 16.22 2.20
CA ASN A 94 15.49 16.04 3.63
C ASN A 94 15.72 14.59 4.10
N SER A 95 15.84 13.63 3.17
CA SER A 95 16.07 12.22 3.51
C SER A 95 17.46 11.72 3.13
N PHE A 96 18.15 12.41 2.23
CA PHE A 96 19.45 12.02 1.71
C PHE A 96 20.31 13.25 1.47
N ASN A 97 21.60 13.18 1.79
CA ASN A 97 22.53 14.27 1.49
C ASN A 97 22.71 14.46 -0.02
N THR A 98 22.63 13.36 -0.78
CA THR A 98 22.61 13.39 -2.25
C THR A 98 21.35 12.71 -2.75
N ALA A 99 20.61 13.34 -3.67
CA ALA A 99 19.40 12.77 -4.24
C ALA A 99 19.69 11.41 -4.92
N PRO A 100 19.01 10.32 -4.52
CA PRO A 100 19.08 9.05 -5.22
C PRO A 100 18.64 9.14 -6.68
N TRP A 101 19.26 8.34 -7.54
CA TRP A 101 18.86 8.17 -8.94
C TRP A 101 19.00 6.70 -9.38
N TRP A 102 18.53 6.39 -10.58
CA TRP A 102 18.44 5.00 -11.06
C TRP A 102 19.75 4.20 -10.99
N PRO A 103 20.94 4.76 -11.28
CA PRO A 103 22.20 4.03 -11.16
C PRO A 103 22.52 3.49 -9.76
N GLN A 104 22.21 4.21 -8.67
CA GLN A 104 22.41 3.67 -7.31
C GLN A 104 21.45 2.54 -7.00
N VAL A 105 20.17 2.69 -7.36
CA VAL A 105 19.16 1.63 -7.20
C VAL A 105 19.58 0.39 -7.98
N LYS A 106 20.09 0.57 -9.21
CA LYS A 106 20.65 -0.50 -10.05
C LYS A 106 21.87 -1.15 -9.40
N SER A 107 22.73 -0.36 -8.76
CA SER A 107 23.88 -0.89 -8.05
C SER A 107 23.44 -1.81 -6.90
N ASP A 108 22.53 -1.37 -6.03
CA ASP A 108 22.04 -2.21 -4.93
C ASP A 108 21.41 -3.51 -5.42
N LEU A 109 20.69 -3.41 -6.53
CA LEU A 109 20.04 -4.53 -7.16
C LEU A 109 21.01 -5.55 -7.77
N ASN A 110 22.07 -5.09 -8.42
CA ASN A 110 23.10 -5.96 -9.00
C ASN A 110 23.94 -6.67 -7.92
N HIS A 111 24.02 -6.12 -6.71
CA HIS A 111 24.78 -6.69 -5.59
C HIS A 111 23.91 -7.56 -4.66
N LYS A 112 22.69 -7.90 -5.09
CA LYS A 112 21.70 -8.69 -4.35
C LYS A 112 22.11 -10.15 -4.09
N ASP A 113 23.12 -10.66 -4.80
CA ASP A 113 23.55 -12.07 -4.83
C ASP A 113 24.03 -12.70 -3.49
N ASN A 114 23.99 -12.00 -2.36
CA ASN A 114 24.52 -12.50 -1.08
C ASN A 114 23.56 -12.46 0.12
N SER A 115 22.28 -12.15 -0.06
CA SER A 115 21.29 -12.19 1.04
C SER A 115 19.99 -12.80 0.57
N ASP A 116 19.37 -13.63 1.42
CA ASP A 116 18.01 -14.20 1.33
C ASP A 116 16.97 -13.09 1.10
N THR A 117 16.97 -12.55 -0.11
CA THR A 117 16.04 -11.53 -0.55
C THR A 117 14.83 -12.30 -1.01
N ALA A 118 13.80 -12.26 -0.18
CA ALA A 118 12.55 -12.89 -0.49
C ALA A 118 11.99 -12.21 -1.75
N LEU A 119 12.11 -12.90 -2.89
CA LEU A 119 11.38 -12.62 -4.13
C LEU A 119 9.89 -12.88 -3.85
N ILE A 120 9.29 -12.06 -3.00
CA ILE A 120 7.89 -12.22 -2.63
C ILE A 120 7.06 -11.56 -3.73
N SER A 121 6.66 -12.43 -4.64
CA SER A 121 5.34 -12.41 -5.26
C SER A 121 4.26 -12.28 -4.16
N SER A 122 3.93 -11.06 -3.77
CA SER A 122 2.63 -10.80 -3.10
C SER A 122 1.97 -9.52 -3.61
N ALA A 123 2.63 -8.80 -4.53
CA ALA A 123 2.16 -7.53 -5.05
C ALA A 123 1.66 -7.60 -6.50
N THR A 124 1.74 -8.75 -7.16
CA THR A 124 0.91 -9.05 -8.33
C THR A 124 -0.04 -10.16 -7.93
N SER A 125 -1.33 -10.05 -8.25
CA SER A 125 -2.28 -11.17 -8.17
C SER A 125 -1.95 -12.29 -9.19
N ILE A 126 -0.66 -12.58 -9.38
CA ILE A 126 -0.07 -13.52 -10.32
C ILE A 126 1.11 -14.18 -9.56
N PRO A 127 1.06 -15.51 -9.33
CA PRO A 127 2.16 -16.25 -8.72
C PRO A 127 3.40 -16.22 -9.63
N LEU A 128 4.59 -16.10 -9.05
CA LEU A 128 5.86 -16.14 -9.77
C LEU A 128 6.44 -17.58 -9.74
N ASP A 129 6.52 -18.25 -10.89
CA ASP A 129 7.18 -19.54 -11.08
C ASP A 129 8.66 -19.37 -11.50
N HIS A 130 9.49 -20.41 -11.52
CA HIS A 130 10.95 -20.29 -11.73
C HIS A 130 11.39 -19.57 -13.04
N GLY A 131 10.50 -19.40 -14.03
CA GLY A 131 10.74 -18.54 -15.20
C GLY A 131 10.73 -17.03 -14.90
N SER A 132 10.13 -16.63 -13.78
CA SER A 132 9.98 -15.25 -13.32
C SER A 132 11.27 -14.57 -12.87
N ALA A 133 12.29 -15.30 -12.44
CA ALA A 133 13.58 -14.70 -12.06
C ALA A 133 14.24 -14.04 -13.28
N LEU A 134 14.15 -14.68 -14.46
CA LEU A 134 14.60 -14.11 -15.74
C LEU A 134 13.75 -12.91 -16.17
N GLU A 135 12.45 -12.92 -15.86
CA GLU A 135 11.56 -11.79 -16.12
C GLU A 135 11.81 -10.62 -15.17
N VAL A 136 12.12 -10.89 -13.90
CA VAL A 136 12.60 -9.91 -12.93
C VAL A 136 13.92 -9.33 -13.43
N ASP A 137 14.94 -10.12 -13.79
CA ASP A 137 16.20 -9.62 -14.32
C ASP A 137 16.03 -8.78 -15.60
N ARG A 138 15.12 -9.19 -16.49
CA ARG A 138 14.71 -8.36 -17.63
C ARG A 138 14.03 -7.07 -17.18
N SER A 139 13.12 -7.14 -16.21
CA SER A 139 12.43 -5.98 -15.65
C SER A 139 13.39 -4.96 -15.04
N LEU A 140 14.42 -5.48 -14.40
CA LEU A 140 15.49 -4.76 -13.76
C LEU A 140 16.45 -4.14 -14.79
N PHE A 141 16.78 -4.85 -15.87
CA PHE A 141 17.53 -4.30 -16.99
C PHE A 141 16.76 -3.19 -17.72
N TYR A 142 15.45 -3.36 -17.95
CA TYR A 142 14.64 -2.43 -18.73
C TYR A 142 14.06 -1.25 -17.93
N SER A 143 13.85 -1.38 -16.62
CA SER A 143 13.50 -0.26 -15.73
C SER A 143 14.56 0.85 -15.69
N THR A 144 15.75 0.57 -16.25
CA THR A 144 16.90 1.48 -16.32
C THR A 144 17.04 2.23 -17.65
N GLN A 145 16.10 2.06 -18.61
CA GLN A 145 16.10 2.80 -19.88
C GLN A 145 14.94 3.81 -19.92
N ALA A 146 15.25 5.07 -20.26
CA ALA A 146 14.31 6.20 -20.23
C ALA A 146 13.17 6.09 -21.26
N ASP A 147 13.34 5.29 -22.32
CA ASP A 147 12.36 5.08 -23.39
C ASP A 147 12.12 3.58 -23.61
N LEU A 148 10.99 3.08 -23.13
CA LEU A 148 10.63 1.66 -23.18
C LEU A 148 9.60 1.40 -24.30
N PRO A 149 9.85 0.47 -25.25
CA PRO A 149 8.85 -0.03 -26.18
C PRO A 149 7.66 -0.68 -25.43
N ALA A 150 6.43 -0.38 -25.87
CA ALA A 150 5.19 -0.72 -25.15
C ALA A 150 4.95 -2.25 -24.97
N ASP A 151 5.55 -3.07 -25.83
CA ASP A 151 5.52 -4.53 -25.80
C ASP A 151 6.43 -5.15 -24.73
N VAL A 152 7.48 -4.44 -24.32
CA VAL A 152 8.41 -4.85 -23.25
C VAL A 152 7.95 -4.37 -21.87
N ALA A 153 7.22 -3.25 -21.82
CA ALA A 153 6.63 -2.76 -20.58
C ALA A 153 5.58 -3.71 -19.98
N SER A 154 4.96 -4.57 -20.81
CA SER A 154 3.93 -5.53 -20.38
C SER A 154 4.44 -6.80 -19.70
N THR A 155 5.76 -7.03 -19.65
CA THR A 155 6.37 -8.26 -19.08
C THR A 155 7.12 -7.99 -17.77
N LEU A 156 6.88 -6.84 -17.14
CA LEU A 156 7.65 -6.42 -15.98
C LEU A 156 7.14 -7.04 -14.66
N SER A 157 8.03 -7.67 -13.89
CA SER A 157 7.83 -8.20 -12.53
C SER A 157 8.41 -7.26 -11.46
N ALA A 158 7.77 -7.17 -10.30
CA ALA A 158 8.22 -6.32 -9.19
C ALA A 158 9.38 -6.94 -8.41
N ALA A 159 10.22 -6.11 -7.79
CA ALA A 159 11.26 -6.52 -6.84
C ALA A 159 11.04 -5.83 -5.49
N LEU A 160 10.99 -6.63 -4.42
CA LEU A 160 10.76 -6.17 -3.04
C LEU A 160 11.94 -6.56 -2.14
N ASP A 161 12.05 -5.86 -1.01
CA ASP A 161 13.06 -6.04 0.04
C ASP A 161 14.52 -6.00 -0.45
N ILE A 162 14.83 -5.07 -1.36
CA ILE A 162 16.24 -4.82 -1.74
C ILE A 162 16.88 -4.01 -0.62
N ARG A 163 17.85 -4.62 0.08
CA ARG A 163 18.61 -3.97 1.13
C ARG A 163 19.91 -3.40 0.57
N PRO A 164 20.21 -2.12 0.77
CA PRO A 164 21.41 -1.51 0.22
C PRO A 164 22.70 -2.17 0.73
N SER A 165 23.67 -2.37 -0.16
CA SER A 165 24.99 -2.91 0.22
C SER A 165 25.82 -1.82 0.92
N SER A 166 26.63 -2.16 1.93
CA SER A 166 27.33 -1.15 2.74
C SER A 166 28.43 -0.36 2.02
N THR A 167 28.78 -0.73 0.78
CA THR A 167 29.89 -0.13 0.04
C THR A 167 29.51 0.48 -1.32
N PHE A 168 28.25 0.35 -1.76
CA PHE A 168 27.75 0.90 -3.03
C PHE A 168 26.25 1.16 -2.95
N GLY A 169 25.72 2.05 -3.79
CA GLY A 169 24.28 2.19 -4.05
C GLY A 169 23.61 3.29 -3.25
N ILE A 170 22.39 3.06 -2.74
CA ILE A 170 21.61 4.08 -2.01
C ILE A 170 22.28 4.49 -0.70
N LYS A 171 23.14 3.64 -0.13
CA LYS A 171 23.95 4.03 1.02
C LYS A 171 24.96 5.13 0.70
N ASP A 172 25.42 5.25 -0.56
CA ASP A 172 26.31 6.33 -1.00
C ASP A 172 25.60 7.69 -1.05
N CYS A 173 24.26 7.69 -1.05
CA CYS A 173 23.45 8.91 -0.97
C CYS A 173 23.39 9.49 0.46
N GLU A 174 23.96 8.80 1.44
CA GLU A 174 24.00 9.15 2.86
C GLU A 174 22.62 9.48 3.43
N TYR A 175 21.92 8.46 3.91
CA TYR A 175 20.61 8.63 4.52
C TYR A 175 20.68 9.51 5.78
N SER A 176 19.79 10.51 5.86
CA SER A 176 19.63 11.39 7.01
C SER A 176 18.25 11.21 7.67
N ILE A 177 18.23 10.92 8.97
CA ILE A 177 17.00 11.06 9.77
C ILE A 177 16.85 12.54 10.10
N ASP A 178 16.00 13.24 9.34
CA ASP A 178 15.64 14.63 9.66
C ASP A 178 14.91 14.74 11.02
N ALA A 179 14.89 15.97 11.56
CA ALA A 179 14.23 16.25 12.84
C ALA A 179 12.72 15.96 12.81
N ASN A 180 12.06 16.14 11.66
CA ASN A 180 10.64 15.84 11.49
C ASN A 180 10.35 14.34 11.61
N THR A 181 11.31 13.48 11.29
CA THR A 181 11.16 12.02 11.35
C THR A 181 11.50 11.52 12.74
N ALA A 182 12.47 12.14 13.40
CA ALA A 182 12.82 11.83 14.78
C ALA A 182 11.64 12.02 15.75
N SER A 183 10.65 12.87 15.44
CA SER A 183 9.43 13.01 16.26
C SER A 183 8.44 11.85 16.11
N TYR A 184 8.56 11.01 15.08
CA TYR A 184 7.68 9.85 14.87
C TYR A 184 8.26 8.55 15.41
N GLY A 185 9.52 8.53 15.85
CA GLY A 185 10.12 7.34 16.45
C GLY A 185 11.60 7.20 16.12
N HIS A 186 12.17 6.09 16.59
CA HIS A 186 13.54 5.70 16.27
C HIS A 186 13.52 4.53 15.28
N PRO A 187 14.51 4.42 14.37
CA PRO A 187 14.60 3.23 13.55
C PRO A 187 14.70 1.97 14.41
N ALA A 188 14.00 0.90 14.00
CA ALA A 188 13.98 -0.37 14.74
C ALA A 188 15.38 -1.00 14.90
N SER A 189 16.28 -0.72 13.95
CA SER A 189 17.69 -1.10 13.96
C SER A 189 18.59 -0.20 14.83
N GLY A 190 18.01 0.72 15.61
CA GLY A 190 18.71 1.65 16.50
C GLY A 190 19.11 2.95 15.81
N GLY A 191 20.39 3.34 15.92
CA GLY A 191 20.87 4.66 15.48
C GLY A 191 20.91 4.90 13.97
N LYS A 192 20.70 3.86 13.15
CA LYS A 192 20.68 3.95 11.68
C LYS A 192 19.48 3.16 11.17
N PRO A 193 18.76 3.64 10.13
CA PRO A 193 17.65 2.90 9.55
C PRO A 193 18.15 1.77 8.65
N ASP A 194 17.54 0.59 8.84
CA ASP A 194 17.63 -0.53 7.91
C ASP A 194 16.60 -0.31 6.80
N ILE A 195 17.09 0.22 5.67
CA ILE A 195 16.24 0.58 4.53
C ILE A 195 16.02 -0.66 3.67
N SER A 196 14.75 -0.93 3.36
CA SER A 196 14.34 -1.84 2.29
C SER A 196 13.76 -1.04 1.13
N MET A 197 13.88 -1.57 -0.09
CA MET A 197 13.33 -0.93 -1.28
C MET A 197 12.39 -1.87 -2.04
N ALA A 198 11.33 -1.26 -2.56
CA ALA A 198 10.36 -1.84 -3.48
C ALA A 198 10.46 -1.14 -4.85
N ILE A 199 10.99 -1.86 -5.84
CA ILE A 199 11.06 -1.42 -7.23
C ILE A 199 9.91 -2.07 -8.00
N THR A 200 9.10 -1.26 -8.66
CA THR A 200 7.93 -1.77 -9.39
C THR A 200 7.78 -1.11 -10.75
N PRO A 201 7.29 -1.84 -11.75
CA PRO A 201 6.99 -1.27 -13.05
C PRO A 201 5.71 -0.43 -13.06
N ALA A 202 5.51 0.34 -14.13
CA ALA A 202 4.26 1.06 -14.35
C ALA A 202 3.06 0.10 -14.46
N GLY A 203 1.92 0.50 -13.90
CA GLY A 203 0.70 -0.31 -13.87
C GLY A 203 0.69 -1.40 -12.80
N HIS A 204 1.78 -1.60 -12.05
CA HIS A 204 1.80 -2.55 -10.95
C HIS A 204 0.80 -2.15 -9.84
N ILE A 205 0.12 -3.15 -9.25
CA ILE A 205 -0.89 -2.97 -8.19
C ILE A 205 -0.56 -3.92 -7.04
N THR A 206 0.10 -3.39 -6.01
CA THR A 206 0.24 -4.07 -4.72
C THR A 206 -1.13 -4.13 -4.04
N GLU A 207 -1.58 -5.34 -3.70
CA GLU A 207 -2.86 -5.56 -3.02
C GLU A 207 -2.90 -4.97 -1.61
N VAL A 208 -4.09 -4.97 -1.02
CA VAL A 208 -4.30 -4.50 0.35
C VAL A 208 -3.59 -5.45 1.32
N HIS A 209 -2.65 -4.92 2.07
CA HIS A 209 -1.88 -5.63 3.10
C HIS A 209 -1.55 -4.69 4.26
N GLU A 210 -0.89 -5.25 5.27
CA GLU A 210 -0.39 -4.57 6.46
C GLU A 210 1.08 -4.98 6.63
N ASP A 211 1.97 -4.03 6.92
CA ASP A 211 3.42 -4.30 7.10
C ASP A 211 3.74 -5.01 8.41
N GLY A 212 2.84 -4.89 9.41
CA GLY A 212 2.95 -5.51 10.72
C GLY A 212 2.15 -4.80 11.82
N VAL A 213 1.96 -5.51 12.93
CA VAL A 213 1.20 -5.06 14.12
C VAL A 213 2.06 -4.55 15.28
N MET A 214 3.39 -4.51 15.12
CA MET A 214 4.31 -4.00 16.14
C MET A 214 5.08 -2.73 15.76
N ASP A 215 5.28 -2.46 14.47
CA ASP A 215 6.08 -1.33 14.01
C ASP A 215 5.32 -0.45 13.02
N SER A 216 5.49 0.86 13.15
CA SER A 216 5.13 1.80 12.08
C SER A 216 6.22 1.84 11.01
N SER A 217 5.92 2.38 9.83
CA SER A 217 6.89 2.51 8.73
C SER A 217 7.06 3.96 8.30
N ILE A 218 8.27 4.35 7.92
CA ILE A 218 8.52 5.57 7.15
C ILE A 218 8.73 5.16 5.71
N LEU A 219 7.92 5.72 4.81
CA LEU A 219 8.01 5.46 3.37
C LEU A 219 8.50 6.70 2.63
N ILE A 220 9.40 6.52 1.68
CA ILE A 220 10.02 7.58 0.89
C ILE A 220 9.94 7.20 -0.59
N GLN A 221 9.24 8.00 -1.38
CA GLN A 221 9.25 7.85 -2.83
C GLN A 221 10.59 8.33 -3.36
N LEU A 222 11.46 7.41 -3.77
CA LEU A 222 12.78 7.75 -4.29
C LEU A 222 12.68 8.20 -5.75
N LEU A 223 12.05 7.37 -6.59
CA LEU A 223 12.02 7.55 -8.05
C LEU A 223 10.63 7.25 -8.60
N GLY A 224 10.22 7.99 -9.64
CA GLY A 224 8.92 7.79 -10.28
C GLY A 224 7.74 8.13 -9.37
N GLU A 225 6.55 7.71 -9.79
CA GLU A 225 5.28 8.07 -9.15
C GLU A 225 4.45 6.86 -8.75
N LYS A 226 3.86 6.94 -7.55
CA LYS A 226 2.94 5.94 -7.01
C LYS A 226 1.67 6.60 -6.46
N ILE A 227 0.61 5.82 -6.36
CA ILE A 227 -0.59 6.15 -5.61
C ILE A 227 -0.65 5.17 -4.44
N ILE A 228 -0.75 5.68 -3.22
CA ILE A 228 -0.97 4.85 -2.04
C ILE A 228 -2.39 5.06 -1.52
N PHE A 229 -3.08 3.96 -1.28
CA PHE A 229 -4.32 3.91 -0.51
C PHE A 229 -3.99 3.52 0.91
N MET A 230 -4.58 4.19 1.90
CA MET A 230 -4.35 3.89 3.32
C MET A 230 -5.65 3.91 4.08
N TRP A 231 -5.81 2.98 5.01
CA TRP A 231 -6.95 2.89 5.92
C TRP A 231 -6.48 2.58 7.34
N PRO A 232 -6.97 3.31 8.35
CA PRO A 232 -6.54 3.08 9.73
C PRO A 232 -7.10 1.77 10.28
N PRO A 233 -6.44 1.14 11.26
CA PRO A 233 -6.91 -0.08 11.92
C PRO A 233 -7.98 0.20 12.98
N ILE A 234 -9.04 0.89 12.59
CA ILE A 234 -10.22 1.05 13.44
C ILE A 234 -11.02 -0.26 13.51
N ALA A 235 -11.86 -0.40 14.53
CA ALA A 235 -12.57 -1.65 14.80
C ALA A 235 -13.41 -2.16 13.59
N SER A 236 -14.10 -1.26 12.88
CA SER A 236 -14.89 -1.59 11.68
C SER A 236 -14.01 -2.15 10.56
N ASN A 237 -12.87 -1.49 10.28
CA ASN A 237 -11.92 -1.92 9.26
C ASN A 237 -11.28 -3.27 9.62
N LEU A 238 -10.83 -3.47 10.87
CA LEU A 238 -10.25 -4.74 11.34
C LEU A 238 -11.26 -5.90 11.26
N PHE A 239 -12.51 -5.64 11.65
CA PHE A 239 -13.57 -6.65 11.55
C PHE A 239 -13.79 -7.07 10.09
N PHE A 240 -13.81 -6.12 9.15
CA PHE A 240 -13.95 -6.44 7.74
C PHE A 240 -12.71 -7.14 7.18
N ALA A 241 -11.52 -6.64 7.52
CA ALA A 241 -10.23 -7.18 7.10
C ALA A 241 -10.04 -8.63 7.53
N SER A 242 -10.61 -9.03 8.67
CA SER A 242 -10.50 -10.39 9.17
C SER A 242 -10.83 -11.42 8.08
N LYS A 243 -11.87 -11.19 7.27
CA LYS A 243 -12.29 -12.10 6.18
C LYS A 243 -11.24 -12.39 5.11
N TYR A 244 -10.23 -11.52 4.98
CA TYR A 244 -9.18 -11.57 3.96
C TYR A 244 -7.78 -11.65 4.57
N HIS A 245 -7.68 -11.74 5.90
CA HIS A 245 -6.42 -11.68 6.62
C HIS A 245 -5.48 -12.80 6.18
N ARG A 246 -4.24 -12.43 5.81
CA ARG A 246 -3.18 -13.33 5.34
C ARG A 246 -3.65 -14.35 4.28
N GLY A 247 -4.63 -13.97 3.45
CA GLY A 247 -5.14 -14.80 2.36
C GLY A 247 -4.73 -14.27 0.99
N ASP A 248 -4.78 -15.14 -0.02
CA ASP A 248 -4.33 -14.84 -1.41
C ASP A 248 -5.38 -14.07 -2.24
N ALA A 249 -6.55 -13.79 -1.68
CA ALA A 249 -7.65 -13.20 -2.42
C ALA A 249 -7.41 -11.70 -2.66
N SER A 250 -7.44 -11.26 -3.93
CA SER A 250 -7.45 -9.83 -4.24
C SER A 250 -8.76 -9.18 -3.75
N TRP A 251 -8.62 -8.14 -2.92
CA TRP A 251 -9.75 -7.54 -2.20
C TRP A 251 -9.70 -6.00 -2.15
N LEU A 252 -8.84 -5.37 -2.95
CA LEU A 252 -8.73 -3.91 -3.04
C LEU A 252 -10.07 -3.20 -3.30
N PHE A 253 -10.91 -3.73 -4.19
CA PHE A 253 -12.22 -3.13 -4.46
C PHE A 253 -13.14 -3.19 -3.24
N GLU A 254 -13.08 -4.29 -2.49
CA GLU A 254 -13.90 -4.48 -1.30
C GLU A 254 -13.39 -3.58 -0.16
N ALA A 255 -12.08 -3.44 0.00
CA ALA A 255 -11.48 -2.47 0.93
C ALA A 255 -11.95 -1.03 0.60
N ILE A 256 -11.86 -0.58 -0.66
CA ILE A 256 -12.34 0.78 -1.02
C ILE A 256 -13.84 0.96 -0.75
N LYS A 257 -14.65 -0.09 -0.93
CA LYS A 257 -16.10 -0.02 -0.68
C LYS A 257 -16.45 0.06 0.80
N HIS A 258 -15.77 -0.72 1.61
CA HIS A 258 -16.20 -1.04 2.97
C HIS A 258 -15.34 -0.41 4.07
N PHE A 259 -14.06 -0.14 3.80
CA PHE A 259 -13.23 0.54 4.78
C PHE A 259 -13.61 2.01 4.91
N GLU A 260 -13.60 2.46 6.15
CA GLU A 260 -13.87 3.82 6.53
C GLU A 260 -12.56 4.60 6.68
N GLN A 261 -12.66 5.92 6.59
CA GLN A 261 -11.54 6.86 6.78
C GLN A 261 -10.36 6.62 5.83
N GLY A 262 -10.63 6.05 4.66
CA GLY A 262 -9.64 5.81 3.63
C GLY A 262 -9.07 7.10 3.03
N LYS A 263 -7.82 7.03 2.61
CA LYS A 263 -7.13 8.12 1.91
C LYS A 263 -6.49 7.59 0.63
N MET A 264 -6.50 8.41 -0.41
CA MET A 264 -5.76 8.19 -1.66
C MET A 264 -4.73 9.31 -1.80
N VAL A 265 -3.45 8.95 -1.85
CA VAL A 265 -2.33 9.91 -1.84
C VAL A 265 -1.44 9.66 -3.05
N HIS A 266 -1.09 10.74 -3.75
CA HIS A 266 -0.11 10.72 -4.83
C HIS A 266 1.29 10.93 -4.25
N LEU A 267 2.17 9.97 -4.49
CA LEU A 267 3.56 9.99 -4.09
C LEU A 267 4.41 10.34 -5.32
N THR A 268 5.02 11.51 -5.28
CA THR A 268 6.05 11.96 -6.23
C THR A 268 7.44 11.84 -5.60
N PRO A 269 8.54 11.84 -6.36
CA PRO A 269 9.88 11.78 -5.79
C PRO A 269 10.09 12.81 -4.67
N GLY A 270 10.68 12.38 -3.55
CA GLY A 270 10.88 13.20 -2.35
C GLY A 270 9.70 13.21 -1.38
N CYS A 271 8.52 12.70 -1.76
CA CYS A 271 7.42 12.49 -0.83
C CYS A 271 7.84 11.49 0.26
N LYS A 272 7.81 11.96 1.51
CA LYS A 272 8.08 11.19 2.71
C LYS A 272 6.82 11.14 3.57
N ILE A 273 6.40 9.94 3.94
CA ILE A 273 5.17 9.71 4.71
C ILE A 273 5.44 8.79 5.89
N HIS A 274 4.70 9.02 6.97
CA HIS A 274 4.55 8.06 8.06
C HIS A 274 3.37 7.16 7.73
N LEU A 275 3.59 5.85 7.73
CA LEU A 275 2.57 4.82 7.69
C LEU A 275 2.38 4.31 9.13
N PRO A 276 1.32 4.75 9.82
CA PRO A 276 1.10 4.37 11.22
C PRO A 276 0.89 2.87 11.39
N LEU A 277 1.12 2.41 12.61
CA LEU A 277 0.95 1.03 12.99
C LEU A 277 -0.41 0.45 12.58
N GLY A 278 -0.38 -0.75 11.99
CA GLY A 278 -1.57 -1.48 11.56
C GLY A 278 -2.33 -0.85 10.41
N THR A 279 -1.75 0.11 9.70
CA THR A 279 -2.41 0.72 8.54
C THR A 279 -2.51 -0.28 7.41
N PHE A 280 -3.75 -0.61 7.02
CA PHE A 280 -3.99 -1.31 5.77
C PHE A 280 -3.67 -0.39 4.60
N HIS A 281 -2.94 -0.89 3.63
CA HIS A 281 -2.57 -0.08 2.48
C HIS A 281 -2.42 -0.90 1.20
N ALA A 282 -2.55 -0.21 0.07
CA ALA A 282 -2.35 -0.75 -1.27
C ALA A 282 -1.64 0.29 -2.13
N VAL A 283 -0.87 -0.16 -3.12
CA VAL A 283 0.04 0.73 -3.87
C VAL A 283 -0.12 0.50 -5.37
N LEU A 284 -0.32 1.58 -6.11
CA LEU A 284 -0.44 1.59 -7.57
C LEU A 284 0.74 2.36 -8.15
N ALA A 285 1.46 1.78 -9.09
CA ALA A 285 2.58 2.46 -9.76
C ALA A 285 2.11 3.18 -11.03
N LEU A 286 2.27 4.49 -11.09
CA LEU A 286 1.97 5.30 -12.28
C LEU A 286 3.11 5.29 -13.28
N THR A 287 4.34 5.13 -12.81
CA THR A 287 5.55 4.99 -13.64
C THR A 287 6.41 3.85 -13.08
N PRO A 288 7.46 3.41 -13.80
CA PRO A 288 8.54 2.68 -13.14
C PRO A 288 9.02 3.50 -11.94
N SER A 289 9.07 2.88 -10.77
CA SER A 289 9.23 3.60 -9.51
C SER A 289 9.97 2.78 -8.47
N CYS A 290 10.60 3.50 -7.53
CA CYS A 290 11.28 2.93 -6.37
C CYS A 290 10.76 3.60 -5.10
N LEU A 291 10.19 2.81 -4.20
CA LEU A 291 9.76 3.23 -2.87
C LEU A 291 10.70 2.62 -1.85
N ALA A 292 11.30 3.45 -1.01
CA ALA A 292 12.09 2.98 0.14
C ALA A 292 11.23 2.99 1.40
N GLY A 293 11.46 2.04 2.28
CA GLY A 293 10.81 1.93 3.58
C GLY A 293 11.80 1.57 4.67
N TYR A 294 11.52 1.98 5.89
CA TYR A 294 12.15 1.40 7.08
C TYR A 294 11.19 1.48 8.26
N ARG A 295 11.37 0.55 9.20
CA ARG A 295 10.54 0.43 10.40
C ARG A 295 10.98 1.41 11.47
N VAL A 296 10.00 1.98 12.18
CA VAL A 296 10.21 2.90 13.30
C VAL A 296 9.45 2.43 14.53
N HIS A 297 10.14 2.46 15.67
CA HIS A 297 9.56 2.28 16.99
C HIS A 297 9.07 3.63 17.50
N GLN A 298 7.75 3.82 17.55
CA GLN A 298 7.12 4.98 18.16
C GLN A 298 6.59 4.61 19.55
N PRO A 299 6.96 5.31 20.64
CA PRO A 299 6.44 4.99 21.97
C PRO A 299 4.91 5.03 22.08
N LEU A 300 4.24 5.87 21.28
CA LEU A 300 2.77 5.94 21.24
C LEU A 300 2.13 4.68 20.65
N ASP A 301 2.86 3.92 19.84
CA ASP A 301 2.37 2.68 19.25
C ASP A 301 2.17 1.59 20.31
N LEU A 302 2.93 1.63 21.41
CA LEU A 302 2.82 0.67 22.52
C LEU A 302 1.40 0.56 23.11
N ILE A 303 0.59 1.61 22.98
CA ILE A 303 -0.82 1.62 23.37
C ILE A 303 -1.68 0.77 22.42
N SER A 304 -1.36 0.80 21.13
CA SER A 304 -2.11 0.13 20.07
C SER A 304 -1.67 -1.31 19.83
N ILE A 305 -0.39 -1.64 20.08
CA ILE A 305 0.19 -2.97 19.84
C ILE A 305 -0.64 -4.08 20.51
N PRO A 306 -1.01 -4.03 21.82
CA PRO A 306 -1.77 -5.11 22.44
C PRO A 306 -3.06 -5.47 21.70
N ARG A 307 -3.79 -4.45 21.22
CA ARG A 307 -5.06 -4.63 20.50
C ARG A 307 -4.84 -5.23 19.12
N LEU A 308 -3.85 -4.74 18.38
CA LEU A 308 -3.56 -5.20 17.02
C LEU A 308 -2.95 -6.59 17.01
N LEU A 309 -2.01 -6.85 17.92
CA LEU A 309 -1.42 -8.17 18.12
C LEU A 309 -2.47 -9.22 18.48
N LYS A 310 -3.41 -8.87 19.38
CA LYS A 310 -4.53 -9.75 19.71
C LYS A 310 -5.39 -10.04 18.48
N TRP A 311 -5.76 -9.01 17.72
CA TRP A 311 -6.57 -9.17 16.52
C TRP A 311 -5.88 -10.08 15.47
N ASP A 312 -4.60 -9.86 15.18
CA ASP A 312 -3.86 -10.64 14.17
C ASP A 312 -3.76 -12.12 14.56
N ILE A 313 -3.48 -12.41 15.84
CA ILE A 313 -3.38 -13.79 16.32
C ILE A 313 -4.74 -14.49 16.37
N GLU A 314 -5.76 -13.86 16.97
CA GLU A 314 -7.10 -14.45 17.05
C GLU A 314 -7.68 -14.70 15.66
N THR A 315 -7.47 -13.76 14.74
CA THR A 315 -7.91 -13.89 13.35
C THR A 315 -7.16 -15.00 12.63
N SER A 316 -5.83 -15.07 12.79
CA SER A 316 -5.00 -16.12 12.19
C SER A 316 -5.43 -17.52 12.63
N ILE A 317 -5.65 -17.70 13.93
CA ILE A 317 -6.12 -18.97 14.51
C ILE A 317 -7.50 -19.36 13.96
N ALA A 318 -8.40 -18.38 13.82
CA ALA A 318 -9.77 -18.63 13.39
C ALA A 318 -9.88 -19.02 11.91
N LEU A 319 -9.01 -18.47 11.05
CA LEU A 319 -9.15 -18.59 9.60
C LEU A 319 -8.21 -19.60 8.96
N HIS A 320 -7.02 -19.79 9.53
CA HIS A 320 -6.02 -20.63 8.91
C HIS A 320 -6.04 -22.05 9.48
N HIS A 321 -5.95 -23.00 8.56
CA HIS A 321 -5.83 -24.43 8.83
C HIS A 321 -4.46 -24.97 8.41
N ASP A 322 -3.55 -24.07 8.03
CA ASP A 322 -2.19 -24.36 7.59
C ASP A 322 -1.24 -24.22 8.78
N GLN A 323 -0.53 -25.30 9.09
CA GLN A 323 0.43 -25.34 10.19
C GLN A 323 1.65 -24.47 9.92
N ASP A 324 2.14 -24.42 8.69
CA ASP A 324 3.36 -23.71 8.32
C ASP A 324 3.12 -22.20 8.37
N LEU A 325 1.98 -21.74 7.85
CA LEU A 325 1.57 -20.34 7.97
C LEU A 325 1.46 -19.89 9.44
N LEU A 326 0.87 -20.71 10.32
CA LEU A 326 0.78 -20.35 11.75
C LEU A 326 2.15 -20.35 12.45
N ASN A 327 3.09 -21.20 12.02
CA ASN A 327 4.47 -21.15 12.48
C ASN A 327 5.19 -19.87 12.01
N GLU A 328 4.94 -19.41 10.78
CA GLU A 328 5.45 -18.13 10.29
C GLU A 328 4.96 -16.96 11.14
N VAL A 329 3.64 -16.91 11.42
CA VAL A 329 3.02 -15.91 12.33
C VAL A 329 3.70 -15.94 13.69
N LEU A 330 3.91 -17.12 14.28
CA LEU A 330 4.58 -17.27 15.57
C LEU A 330 6.00 -16.69 15.55
N ASN A 331 6.79 -17.06 14.53
CA ASN A 331 8.18 -16.64 14.40
C ASN A 331 8.31 -15.13 14.14
N GLU A 332 7.42 -14.57 13.31
CA GLU A 332 7.34 -13.14 13.02
C GLU A 332 7.20 -12.33 14.32
N HIS A 333 6.19 -12.64 15.13
CA HIS A 333 5.92 -11.91 16.38
C HIS A 333 6.98 -12.15 17.46
N GLU A 334 7.55 -13.36 17.55
CA GLU A 334 8.66 -13.60 18.46
C GLU A 334 9.88 -12.74 18.11
N ASN A 335 10.19 -12.60 16.83
CA ASN A 335 11.32 -11.81 16.36
C ASN A 335 11.08 -10.31 16.58
N LEU A 336 9.89 -9.81 16.26
CA LEU A 336 9.51 -8.41 16.50
C LEU A 336 9.58 -8.05 17.98
N LEU A 337 9.02 -8.90 18.87
CA LEU A 337 9.10 -8.66 20.31
C LEU A 337 10.55 -8.67 20.82
N LYS A 338 11.42 -9.54 20.30
CA LYS A 338 12.84 -9.55 20.64
C LYS A 338 13.51 -8.23 20.23
N LEU A 339 13.19 -7.69 19.05
CA LEU A 339 13.71 -6.39 18.59
C LEU A 339 13.30 -5.26 19.54
N TRP A 340 12.02 -5.17 19.90
CA TRP A 340 11.52 -4.19 20.87
C TRP A 340 12.17 -4.31 22.25
N LEU A 341 12.40 -5.53 22.73
CA LEU A 341 13.05 -5.76 24.04
C LEU A 341 14.56 -5.50 24.02
N ALA A 342 15.20 -5.62 22.85
CA ALA A 342 16.61 -5.32 22.67
C ALA A 342 16.88 -3.82 22.48
N ASP A 343 15.86 -3.04 22.06
CA ASP A 343 15.98 -1.61 21.86
C ASP A 343 16.29 -0.87 23.16
N ARG A 344 17.37 -0.07 23.13
CA ARG A 344 17.87 0.70 24.25
C ARG A 344 17.62 2.19 24.10
N ALA A 345 16.85 2.65 23.11
CA ALA A 345 16.48 4.04 22.97
C ALA A 345 15.83 4.56 24.27
N SER A 346 16.26 5.73 24.74
CA SER A 346 15.80 6.29 26.03
C SER A 346 14.28 6.53 26.08
N SER A 347 13.67 6.83 24.93
CA SER A 347 12.23 6.97 24.76
C SER A 347 11.48 5.65 24.98
N VAL A 348 12.04 4.53 24.52
CA VAL A 348 11.50 3.17 24.73
C VAL A 348 11.77 2.69 26.15
N GLN A 349 12.92 3.06 26.75
CA GLN A 349 13.22 2.76 28.15
C GLN A 349 12.27 3.44 29.14
N ALA A 350 11.67 4.58 28.77
CA ALA A 350 10.65 5.24 29.57
C ALA A 350 9.32 4.45 29.61
N SER A 351 9.09 3.56 28.63
CA SER A 351 7.88 2.76 28.46
C SER A 351 8.04 1.29 28.88
N LYS A 352 8.93 1.00 29.84
CA LYS A 352 9.16 -0.37 30.36
C LYS A 352 7.88 -1.10 30.77
N GLN A 353 6.91 -0.38 31.32
CA GLN A 353 5.66 -0.98 31.77
C GLN A 353 4.79 -1.44 30.59
N ASP A 354 4.72 -0.67 29.51
CA ASP A 354 3.95 -1.03 28.31
C ASP A 354 4.60 -2.23 27.60
N LEU A 355 5.93 -2.25 27.51
CA LEU A 355 6.68 -3.40 26.99
C LEU A 355 6.46 -4.66 27.84
N LEU A 356 6.41 -4.52 29.17
CA LEU A 356 6.08 -5.64 30.05
C LEU A 356 4.65 -6.13 29.81
N THR A 357 3.69 -5.22 29.61
CA THR A 357 2.30 -5.55 29.27
C THR A 357 2.23 -6.34 27.96
N ILE A 358 2.89 -5.88 26.90
CA ILE A 358 2.94 -6.56 25.60
C ILE A 358 3.59 -7.95 25.75
N LYS A 359 4.73 -8.02 26.45
CA LYS A 359 5.43 -9.28 26.70
C LYS A 359 4.55 -10.27 27.48
N THR A 360 3.86 -9.81 28.53
CA THR A 360 2.95 -10.63 29.33
C THR A 360 1.78 -11.13 28.49
N LEU A 361 1.14 -10.26 27.70
CA LEU A 361 0.07 -10.65 26.77
C LEU A 361 0.55 -11.72 25.79
N TRP A 362 1.71 -11.51 25.16
CA TRP A 362 2.29 -12.48 24.24
C TRP A 362 2.56 -13.83 24.91
N GLN A 363 3.27 -13.82 26.04
CA GLN A 363 3.77 -15.04 26.68
C GLN A 363 2.67 -15.84 27.40
N GLN A 364 1.71 -15.17 28.03
CA GLN A 364 0.72 -15.80 28.89
C GLN A 364 -0.60 -16.09 28.17
N ASP A 365 -0.91 -15.38 27.09
CA ASP A 365 -2.20 -15.49 26.40
C ASP A 365 -2.04 -15.94 24.94
N LEU A 366 -1.46 -15.10 24.08
CA LEU A 366 -1.52 -15.29 22.63
C LEU A 366 -0.64 -16.45 22.13
N ARG A 367 0.61 -16.53 22.59
CA ARG A 367 1.54 -17.60 22.19
C ARG A 367 1.05 -18.99 22.58
N PRO A 368 0.55 -19.24 23.81
CA PRO A 368 -0.08 -20.51 24.16
C PRO A 368 -1.26 -20.90 23.27
N GLN A 369 -2.13 -19.94 22.91
CA GLN A 369 -3.26 -20.21 22.01
C GLN A 369 -2.79 -20.64 20.62
N LEU A 370 -1.85 -19.90 20.03
CA LEU A 370 -1.29 -20.21 18.71
C LEU A 370 -0.57 -21.56 18.68
N ASN A 371 0.27 -21.84 19.69
CA ASN A 371 0.93 -23.15 19.83
C ASN A 371 -0.08 -24.29 19.99
N SER A 372 -1.15 -24.09 20.77
CA SER A 372 -2.20 -25.10 20.94
C SER A 372 -2.88 -25.42 19.61
N ARG A 373 -3.13 -24.41 18.78
CA ARG A 373 -3.70 -24.57 17.44
C ARG A 373 -2.74 -25.30 16.49
N ILE A 374 -1.46 -24.93 16.48
CA ILE A 374 -0.42 -25.61 15.68
C ILE A 374 -0.36 -27.11 16.04
N ILE A 375 -0.36 -27.43 17.35
CA ILE A 375 -0.35 -28.82 17.85
C ILE A 375 -1.64 -29.57 17.44
N GLU A 376 -2.78 -28.88 17.42
CA GLU A 376 -4.04 -29.49 16.96
C GLU A 376 -3.97 -29.88 15.49
N LEU A 377 -3.47 -28.98 14.64
CA LEU A 377 -3.31 -29.20 13.20
C LEU A 377 -2.24 -30.25 12.86
N SER A 378 -1.21 -30.40 13.70
CA SER A 378 -0.15 -31.39 13.50
C SER A 378 -0.57 -32.82 13.83
N ARG A 379 -1.74 -33.02 14.47
CA ARG A 379 -2.24 -34.36 14.80
C ARG A 379 -2.78 -35.01 13.53
N PRO A 380 -2.40 -36.27 13.23
CA PRO A 380 -3.01 -37.00 12.12
C PRO A 380 -4.52 -37.00 12.32
N ALA A 381 -5.29 -36.58 11.30
CA ALA A 381 -6.74 -36.67 11.34
C ALA A 381 -7.11 -38.09 11.77
N LYS A 382 -7.77 -38.23 12.93
CA LYS A 382 -8.26 -39.53 13.39
C LYS A 382 -9.09 -40.08 12.25
N ARG A 383 -8.59 -41.13 11.58
CA ARG A 383 -9.35 -41.88 10.58
C ARG A 383 -10.72 -42.13 11.17
N LEU A 384 -11.75 -41.49 10.61
CA LEU A 384 -13.12 -41.90 10.80
C LEU A 384 -13.14 -43.38 10.42
N ARG A 385 -13.14 -44.25 11.43
CA ARG A 385 -13.45 -45.67 11.25
C ARG A 385 -14.90 -45.68 10.78
N GLN A 386 -15.08 -45.66 9.46
CA GLN A 386 -16.34 -46.05 8.85
C GLN A 386 -16.56 -47.51 9.23
N HIS A 387 -17.57 -47.72 10.08
CA HIS A 387 -18.21 -48.99 10.31
C HIS A 387 -19.32 -49.18 9.30
#